data_AF-A0A7W1ZCM8-F1
#
_entry.id   AF-A0A7W1ZCM8-F1
#
_cell.length_a   1.000
_cell.length_b   1.000
_cell.length_c   1.000
_cell.angle_alpha   90.00
_cell.angle_beta   90.00
_cell.angle_gamma   90.00
#
_symmetry.space_group_name_H-M   'P 1'
#
loop_
_entity.id
_entity.type
_entity.pdbx_description
1 polymer ?
#
loop_
_entity_poly.entity_id
_entity_poly.type
_entity_poly.pdbx_seq_one_letter_code
_entity_poly.pdbx_strand_id
1 'polypeptide(L)'
;MKKITLLILSLFLSTLSWQAQAQCLSAPNGMFGTMTPSCATGAVANVGGSWTGEYSIVNVTAGNQYEFTSSDATHYLTVSNSAGNTPFAFGATPLTWTSTVTGQVRFYTHLSAACNSATTGHTRSVRCVLPPPANNLCADATQITDNGTYAGTTINATNSPAPACVVTNTSGNVWYRFTDVSGTGLNISANTCSATGFDTKLSVYSGSCGALVCV
;
A
#
# COMPACT_ATOMS: atom_id res chain seq x y z
N MET A 1 19.07 -60.45 -40.33
CA MET A 1 19.76 -59.16 -40.56
C MET A 1 18.83 -58.05 -40.11
N LYS A 2 19.08 -57.44 -38.94
CA LYS A 2 18.23 -56.39 -38.35
C LYS A 2 18.96 -55.04 -38.50
N LYS A 3 18.33 -54.07 -39.16
CA LYS A 3 18.84 -52.69 -39.28
C LYS A 3 18.11 -51.83 -38.24
N ILE A 4 18.86 -51.08 -37.44
CA ILE A 4 18.34 -50.09 -36.49
C ILE A 4 18.74 -48.71 -37.02
N THR A 5 17.75 -47.85 -37.26
CA THR A 5 17.95 -46.46 -37.66
C THR A 5 17.86 -45.59 -36.41
N LEU A 6 18.91 -44.84 -36.12
CA LEU A 6 18.96 -43.91 -34.99
C LEU A 6 18.42 -42.55 -35.45
N LEU A 7 17.21 -42.17 -35.01
CA LEU A 7 16.67 -40.84 -35.22
C LEU A 7 17.11 -39.96 -34.05
N ILE A 8 18.06 -39.05 -34.28
CA ILE A 8 18.47 -38.05 -33.28
C ILE A 8 17.37 -36.98 -33.24
N LEU A 9 16.49 -37.08 -32.24
CA LEU A 9 15.54 -36.03 -31.90
C LEU A 9 16.33 -34.91 -31.20
N SER A 10 16.74 -33.89 -31.97
CA SER A 10 17.36 -32.68 -31.44
C SER A 10 16.33 -31.92 -30.60
N LEU A 11 16.31 -32.19 -29.30
CA LEU A 11 15.59 -31.42 -28.31
C LEU A 11 16.23 -30.03 -28.23
N PHE A 12 15.66 -29.06 -28.94
CA PHE A 12 15.96 -27.64 -28.73
C PHE A 12 15.52 -27.29 -27.31
N LEU A 13 16.45 -27.39 -26.35
CA LEU A 13 16.28 -26.87 -25.01
C LEU A 13 16.33 -25.35 -25.14
N SER A 14 15.18 -24.73 -25.42
CA SER A 14 15.02 -23.29 -25.27
C SER A 14 15.28 -22.99 -23.80
N THR A 15 16.43 -22.39 -23.50
CA THR A 15 16.64 -21.75 -22.22
C THR A 15 15.68 -20.57 -22.18
N LEU A 16 14.43 -20.81 -21.75
CA LEU A 16 13.74 -19.79 -20.97
C LEU A 16 14.66 -19.56 -19.78
N SER A 17 15.51 -18.53 -19.89
CA SER A 17 16.23 -18.01 -18.76
C SER A 17 15.14 -17.54 -17.80
N TRP A 18 14.83 -18.37 -16.81
CA TRP A 18 14.25 -17.89 -15.58
C TRP A 18 15.24 -16.83 -15.10
N GLN A 19 14.96 -15.56 -15.36
CA GLN A 19 15.61 -14.49 -14.63
C GLN A 19 15.14 -14.69 -13.19
N ALA A 20 15.92 -15.45 -12.43
CA ALA A 20 15.88 -15.38 -10.99
C ALA A 20 16.08 -13.89 -10.68
N GLN A 21 14.98 -13.22 -10.33
CA GLN A 21 14.98 -11.84 -9.90
C GLN A 21 15.87 -11.79 -8.67
N ALA A 22 17.13 -11.39 -8.83
CA ALA A 22 18.09 -11.46 -7.75
C ALA A 22 17.76 -10.36 -6.73
N GLN A 23 17.57 -10.76 -5.49
CA GLN A 23 17.54 -9.86 -4.35
C GLN A 23 18.90 -9.15 -4.20
N CYS A 24 18.93 -7.84 -4.39
CA CYS A 24 20.18 -7.07 -4.31
C CYS A 24 20.38 -6.52 -2.91
N LEU A 25 21.16 -7.25 -2.10
CA LEU A 25 21.44 -6.92 -0.69
C LEU A 25 22.84 -6.33 -0.46
N SER A 26 23.66 -6.25 -1.50
CA SER A 26 24.94 -5.55 -1.47
C SER A 26 24.72 -4.04 -1.42
N ALA A 27 25.61 -3.33 -0.71
CA ALA A 27 25.65 -1.88 -0.76
C ALA A 27 27.09 -1.39 -0.79
N PRO A 28 27.80 -1.50 -1.94
CA PRO A 28 29.18 -1.05 -2.07
C PRO A 28 29.39 0.44 -1.78
N ASN A 29 28.34 1.25 -1.95
CA ASN A 29 28.35 2.69 -1.64
C ASN A 29 27.82 3.00 -0.22
N GLY A 30 27.48 1.97 0.57
CA GLY A 30 27.18 2.10 1.99
C GLY A 30 25.74 2.48 2.33
N MET A 31 25.56 2.99 3.55
CA MET A 31 24.28 3.48 4.06
C MET A 31 24.15 4.98 3.80
N PHE A 32 23.02 5.41 3.26
CA PHE A 32 22.70 6.82 3.09
C PHE A 32 21.26 7.14 3.48
N GLY A 33 21.12 8.00 4.49
CA GLY A 33 19.84 8.54 4.95
C GLY A 33 18.96 7.56 5.73
N THR A 34 18.00 8.17 6.44
CA THR A 34 16.94 7.48 7.18
C THR A 34 15.61 8.11 6.81
N MET A 35 14.59 7.29 6.54
CA MET A 35 13.24 7.72 6.19
C MET A 35 12.23 7.21 7.22
N THR A 36 11.30 8.07 7.62
CA THR A 36 10.19 7.74 8.52
C THR A 36 8.90 8.18 7.84
N PRO A 37 8.32 7.38 6.92
CA PRO A 37 7.04 7.69 6.30
C PRO A 37 5.92 7.77 7.34
N SER A 38 5.06 8.79 7.23
CA SER A 38 3.92 8.98 8.14
C SER A 38 2.65 8.38 7.53
N CYS A 39 2.16 7.29 8.12
CA CYS A 39 0.87 6.70 7.75
C CYS A 39 -0.32 7.57 8.14
N ALA A 40 -0.17 8.43 9.15
CA ALA A 40 -1.26 9.29 9.63
C ALA A 40 -1.56 10.45 8.67
N THR A 41 -0.55 10.94 7.96
CA THR A 41 -0.68 12.11 7.06
C THR A 41 -0.53 11.74 5.59
N GLY A 42 -0.15 10.49 5.28
CA GLY A 42 0.24 10.08 3.93
C GLY A 42 1.51 10.78 3.43
N ALA A 43 2.25 11.47 4.31
CA ALA A 43 3.41 12.25 3.91
C ALA A 43 4.53 11.34 3.39
N VAL A 44 5.07 11.74 2.24
CA VAL A 44 6.21 11.09 1.60
C VAL A 44 7.47 11.46 2.37
N ALA A 45 8.25 10.45 2.79
CA ALA A 45 9.61 10.64 3.28
C ALA A 45 10.57 10.45 2.10
N ASN A 46 11.58 11.30 1.96
CA ASN A 46 12.52 11.23 0.86
C ASN A 46 13.95 11.56 1.29
N VAL A 47 14.91 11.00 0.56
CA VAL A 47 16.35 11.26 0.68
C VAL A 47 16.85 11.57 -0.73
N GLY A 48 17.42 12.76 -0.92
CA GLY A 48 18.01 13.20 -2.19
C GLY A 48 19.52 13.01 -2.22
N GLY A 49 20.11 12.98 -3.42
CA GLY A 49 21.56 12.85 -3.59
C GLY A 49 22.12 11.47 -3.27
N SER A 50 21.28 10.43 -3.35
CA SER A 50 21.69 9.03 -3.16
C SER A 50 22.30 8.44 -4.44
N TRP A 51 23.01 7.33 -4.28
CA TRP A 51 23.60 6.53 -5.35
C TRP A 51 22.99 5.13 -5.38
N THR A 52 23.11 4.45 -6.52
CA THR A 52 22.78 3.01 -6.58
C THR A 52 23.90 2.22 -5.91
N GLY A 53 23.62 1.02 -5.40
CA GLY A 53 24.53 0.32 -4.51
C GLY A 53 24.63 0.94 -3.12
N GLU A 54 23.69 1.78 -2.72
CA GLU A 54 23.49 2.19 -1.33
C GLU A 54 22.19 1.59 -0.78
N TYR A 55 22.01 1.63 0.55
CA TYR A 55 20.68 1.49 1.16
C TYR A 55 20.34 2.66 2.08
N SER A 56 19.05 2.90 2.27
CA SER A 56 18.54 3.80 3.30
C SER A 56 17.85 3.01 4.40
N ILE A 57 17.90 3.48 5.64
CA ILE A 57 17.09 2.90 6.72
C ILE A 57 15.66 3.44 6.60
N VAL A 58 14.67 2.57 6.74
CA VAL A 58 13.26 2.97 6.77
C VAL A 58 12.61 2.44 8.04
N ASN A 59 11.98 3.33 8.80
CA ASN A 59 11.19 2.95 9.97
C ASN A 59 9.78 2.56 9.49
N VAL A 60 9.39 1.31 9.74
CA VAL A 60 8.11 0.72 9.32
C VAL A 60 7.36 0.15 10.51
N THR A 61 6.04 0.04 10.36
CA THR A 61 5.13 -0.59 11.33
C THR A 61 4.47 -1.79 10.68
N ALA A 62 4.39 -2.92 11.39
CA ALA A 62 3.77 -4.13 10.90
C ALA A 62 2.30 -3.89 10.52
N GLY A 63 1.86 -4.50 9.41
CA GLY A 63 0.51 -4.37 8.87
C GLY A 63 0.32 -3.18 7.92
N ASN A 64 1.18 -2.15 8.00
CA ASN A 64 1.12 -1.03 7.06
C ASN A 64 1.77 -1.41 5.73
N GLN A 65 1.19 -0.95 4.63
CA GLN A 65 1.80 -1.06 3.31
C GLN A 65 2.62 0.20 2.99
N TYR A 66 3.73 0.00 2.30
CA TYR A 66 4.68 1.03 1.93
C TYR A 66 4.98 0.92 0.44
N GLU A 67 5.04 2.07 -0.23
CA GLU A 67 5.52 2.17 -1.61
C GLU A 67 6.88 2.86 -1.60
N PHE A 68 7.88 2.14 -2.12
CA PHE A 68 9.26 2.56 -2.25
C PHE A 68 9.51 2.97 -3.70
N THR A 69 10.11 4.15 -3.89
CA THR A 69 10.30 4.74 -5.22
C THR A 69 11.71 5.30 -5.36
N SER A 70 12.26 5.14 -6.55
CA SER A 70 13.44 5.84 -7.05
C SER A 70 13.00 6.86 -8.10
N SER A 71 13.67 8.01 -8.18
CA SER A 71 13.41 9.01 -9.22
C SER A 71 13.79 8.54 -10.63
N ASP A 72 14.65 7.52 -10.75
CA ASP A 72 14.93 6.84 -12.02
C ASP A 72 14.09 5.57 -12.13
N ALA A 73 13.26 5.49 -13.18
CA ALA A 73 12.31 4.41 -13.44
C ALA A 73 12.97 3.06 -13.81
N THR A 74 14.25 3.06 -14.18
CA THR A 74 15.00 1.84 -14.53
C THR A 74 15.55 1.10 -13.31
N HIS A 75 15.58 1.77 -12.16
CA HIS A 75 16.17 1.22 -10.95
C HIS A 75 15.41 0.01 -10.41
N TYR A 76 16.20 -0.89 -9.84
CA TYR A 76 15.76 -2.09 -9.15
C TYR A 76 15.87 -1.92 -7.64
N LEU A 77 14.79 -2.19 -6.94
CA LEU A 77 14.60 -1.94 -5.52
C LEU A 77 14.64 -3.26 -4.75
N THR A 78 15.17 -3.25 -3.53
CA THR A 78 15.07 -4.37 -2.60
C THR A 78 14.82 -3.84 -1.20
N VAL A 79 13.85 -4.41 -0.51
CA VAL A 79 13.56 -4.17 0.91
C VAL A 79 14.01 -5.40 1.68
N SER A 80 14.78 -5.22 2.75
CA SER A 80 15.28 -6.33 3.58
C SER A 80 15.09 -6.08 5.07
N ASN A 81 15.34 -7.10 5.87
CA ASN A 81 15.51 -6.93 7.31
C ASN A 81 16.64 -5.93 7.66
N SER A 82 16.67 -5.49 8.92
CA SER A 82 17.66 -4.51 9.42
C SER A 82 19.12 -4.97 9.29
N ALA A 83 19.36 -6.28 9.27
CA ALA A 83 20.68 -6.88 9.10
C ALA A 83 21.17 -6.86 7.64
N GLY A 84 20.28 -6.68 6.66
CA GLY A 84 20.64 -6.69 5.24
C GLY A 84 20.95 -8.07 4.66
N ASN A 85 20.45 -9.14 5.28
CA ASN A 85 20.75 -10.52 4.87
C ASN A 85 19.52 -11.31 4.42
N THR A 86 18.31 -10.80 4.65
CA THR A 86 17.05 -11.45 4.25
C THR A 86 16.14 -10.42 3.57
N PRO A 87 15.76 -10.60 2.30
CA PRO A 87 14.85 -9.70 1.61
C PRO A 87 13.40 -10.01 1.98
N PHE A 88 12.58 -8.95 2.00
CA PHE A 88 11.13 -9.02 2.14
C PHE A 88 10.40 -8.78 0.82
N ALA A 89 10.94 -7.91 -0.04
CA ALA A 89 10.39 -7.59 -1.35
C ALA A 89 11.48 -7.06 -2.28
N PHE A 90 11.31 -7.25 -3.59
CA PHE A 90 12.19 -6.71 -4.61
C PHE A 90 11.46 -6.56 -5.94
N GLY A 91 11.95 -5.69 -6.81
CA GLY A 91 11.32 -5.42 -8.11
C GLY A 91 11.80 -4.10 -8.72
N ALA A 92 11.26 -3.76 -9.88
CA ALA A 92 11.45 -2.41 -10.44
C ALA A 92 10.76 -1.36 -9.55
N THR A 93 11.17 -0.10 -9.68
CA THR A 93 10.44 1.02 -9.07
C THR A 93 9.13 1.31 -9.84
N PRO A 94 8.02 1.69 -9.17
CA PRO A 94 7.82 1.65 -7.71
C PRO A 94 7.62 0.21 -7.20
N LEU A 95 8.05 -0.03 -5.96
CA LEU A 95 7.91 -1.31 -5.28
C LEU A 95 6.97 -1.16 -4.07
N THR A 96 5.90 -1.95 -4.03
CA THR A 96 4.95 -1.96 -2.91
C THR A 96 5.16 -3.19 -2.03
N TRP A 97 5.15 -2.98 -0.71
CA TRP A 97 5.31 -4.06 0.27
C TRP A 97 4.48 -3.80 1.54
N THR A 98 3.73 -4.80 1.98
CA THR A 98 3.07 -4.79 3.29
C THR A 98 4.05 -5.26 4.35
N SER A 99 4.38 -4.39 5.30
CA SER A 99 5.37 -4.70 6.31
C SER A 99 4.89 -5.81 7.23
N THR A 100 5.72 -6.84 7.39
CA THR A 100 5.51 -7.93 8.37
C THR A 100 6.20 -7.65 9.70
N VAL A 101 6.88 -6.51 9.83
CA VAL A 101 7.69 -6.14 11.00
C VAL A 101 7.43 -4.71 11.45
N THR A 102 7.59 -4.45 12.74
CA THR A 102 7.69 -3.09 13.29
C THR A 102 9.15 -2.85 13.66
N GLY A 103 9.74 -1.77 13.14
CA GLY A 103 11.14 -1.43 13.34
C GLY A 103 11.81 -0.98 12.04
N GLN A 104 13.11 -1.25 11.93
CA GLN A 104 13.91 -0.79 10.79
C GLN A 104 14.01 -1.86 9.70
N VAL A 105 13.90 -1.42 8.45
CA VAL A 105 14.25 -2.19 7.26
C VAL A 105 15.30 -1.43 6.45
N ARG A 106 15.99 -2.14 5.55
CA ARG A 106 16.90 -1.50 4.58
C ARG A 106 16.22 -1.44 3.23
N PHE A 107 16.27 -0.26 2.61
CA PHE A 107 15.78 -0.01 1.26
C PHE A 107 16.98 0.22 0.33
N TYR A 108 17.29 -0.78 -0.48
CA TYR A 108 18.36 -0.77 -1.47
C TYR A 108 17.87 -0.27 -2.82
N THR A 109 18.77 0.36 -3.58
CA THR A 109 18.55 0.71 -4.98
C THR A 109 19.75 0.28 -5.82
N HIS A 110 19.51 -0.42 -6.92
CA HIS A 110 20.51 -0.86 -7.89
C HIS A 110 20.08 -0.45 -9.30
N LEU A 111 21.02 -0.44 -10.25
CA LEU A 111 20.73 -0.11 -11.65
C LEU A 111 19.82 -1.12 -12.33
N SER A 112 19.81 -2.38 -11.86
CA SER A 112 19.04 -3.48 -12.44
C SER A 112 19.00 -4.67 -11.48
N ALA A 113 18.25 -5.70 -11.85
CA ALA A 113 18.22 -6.99 -11.16
C ALA A 113 19.57 -7.75 -11.17
N ALA A 114 20.59 -7.25 -11.90
CA ALA A 114 21.95 -7.76 -11.86
C ALA A 114 22.80 -7.12 -10.73
N CYS A 115 22.18 -6.31 -9.85
CA CYS A 115 22.82 -5.68 -8.70
C CYS A 115 24.01 -4.77 -9.02
N ASN A 116 24.00 -4.18 -10.22
CA ASN A 116 24.98 -3.17 -10.61
C ASN A 116 24.73 -1.84 -9.87
N SER A 117 25.80 -1.08 -9.65
CA SER A 117 25.79 0.20 -8.95
C SER A 117 26.56 1.28 -9.71
N ALA A 118 26.18 2.53 -9.49
CA ALA A 118 26.81 3.73 -10.01
C ALA A 118 26.59 4.91 -9.05
N THR A 119 27.46 5.92 -9.17
CA THR A 119 27.43 7.14 -8.35
C THR A 119 26.74 8.31 -9.07
N THR A 120 25.83 8.01 -9.99
CA THR A 120 24.92 9.01 -10.57
C THR A 120 23.84 9.32 -9.54
N GLY A 121 23.65 10.60 -9.23
CA GLY A 121 22.72 11.04 -8.20
C GLY A 121 21.26 10.80 -8.55
N HIS A 122 20.49 10.28 -7.59
CA HIS A 122 19.04 10.13 -7.67
C HIS A 122 18.38 10.38 -6.30
N THR A 123 17.04 10.44 -6.28
CA THR A 123 16.25 10.56 -5.05
C THR A 123 15.54 9.25 -4.76
N ARG A 124 15.52 8.86 -3.49
CA ARG A 124 14.68 7.80 -2.96
C ARG A 124 13.51 8.40 -2.19
N SER A 125 12.34 7.80 -2.32
CA SER A 125 11.19 8.15 -1.51
C SER A 125 10.44 6.92 -1.04
N VAL A 126 9.81 7.05 0.11
CA VAL A 126 8.90 6.06 0.66
C VAL A 126 7.64 6.77 1.13
N ARG A 127 6.48 6.24 0.77
CA ARG A 127 5.21 6.66 1.34
C ARG A 127 4.51 5.47 1.97
N CYS A 128 3.82 5.72 3.06
CA CYS A 128 2.91 4.74 3.63
C CYS A 128 1.60 4.78 2.83
N VAL A 129 1.19 3.62 2.33
CA VAL A 129 -0.08 3.40 1.65
C VAL A 129 -0.92 2.57 2.60
N LEU A 130 -1.73 3.20 3.45
CA LEU A 130 -2.69 2.45 4.24
C LEU A 130 -3.78 1.87 3.32
N PRO A 131 -4.23 0.63 3.53
CA PRO A 131 -5.44 0.15 2.86
C PRO A 131 -6.61 1.11 3.19
N PRO A 132 -7.62 1.21 2.31
CA PRO A 132 -8.85 1.91 2.65
C PRO A 132 -9.42 1.37 3.97
N PRO A 133 -10.16 2.20 4.74
CA PRO A 133 -10.82 1.76 5.96
C PRO A 133 -11.69 0.53 5.73
N ALA A 134 -11.85 -0.34 6.74
CA ALA A 134 -12.64 -1.57 6.58
C ALA A 134 -14.07 -1.30 6.10
N ASN A 135 -14.65 -0.18 6.50
CA ASN A 135 -15.98 0.27 6.09
C ASN A 135 -15.97 1.26 4.92
N ASN A 136 -14.99 1.14 4.02
CA ASN A 136 -14.86 1.99 2.85
C ASN A 136 -16.02 1.79 1.84
N LEU A 137 -16.56 0.56 1.75
CA LEU A 137 -17.68 0.23 0.88
C LEU A 137 -18.99 0.11 1.67
N CYS A 138 -20.11 0.40 1.03
CA CYS A 138 -21.44 0.24 1.65
C CYS A 138 -21.68 -1.20 2.14
N ALA A 139 -21.23 -2.20 1.38
CA ALA A 139 -21.37 -3.61 1.75
C ALA A 139 -20.65 -3.93 3.07
N ASP A 140 -19.55 -3.23 3.34
CA ASP A 140 -18.70 -3.43 4.52
C ASP A 140 -19.00 -2.41 5.63
N ALA A 141 -20.16 -1.74 5.57
CA ALA A 141 -20.55 -0.72 6.54
C ALA A 141 -20.44 -1.22 7.98
N THR A 142 -19.76 -0.46 8.84
CA THR A 142 -19.65 -0.78 10.27
C THR A 142 -21.02 -0.72 10.91
N GLN A 143 -21.38 -1.77 11.65
CA GLN A 143 -22.67 -1.83 12.33
C GLN A 143 -22.63 -1.02 13.63
N ILE A 144 -23.57 -0.10 13.77
CA ILE A 144 -23.88 0.62 15.00
C ILE A 144 -24.96 -0.18 15.74
N THR A 145 -24.64 -0.63 16.95
CA THR A 145 -25.52 -1.50 17.76
C THR A 145 -26.10 -0.82 19.00
N ASP A 146 -25.45 0.25 19.45
CA ASP A 146 -25.75 0.93 20.71
C ASP A 146 -25.37 2.41 20.65
N ASN A 147 -25.81 3.17 21.65
CA ASN A 147 -25.43 4.57 21.80
C ASN A 147 -23.98 4.67 22.25
N GLY A 148 -23.17 5.45 21.52
CA GLY A 148 -21.77 5.63 21.85
C GLY A 148 -20.97 6.32 20.76
N THR A 149 -19.65 6.31 20.94
CA THR A 149 -18.69 6.86 19.98
C THR A 149 -18.04 5.74 19.19
N TYR A 150 -18.13 5.82 17.87
CA TYR A 150 -17.51 4.89 16.93
C TYR A 150 -16.29 5.56 16.31
N ALA A 151 -15.09 5.09 16.69
CA ALA A 151 -13.85 5.60 16.12
C ALA A 151 -13.71 5.15 14.65
N GLY A 152 -13.26 6.06 13.79
CA GLY A 152 -13.07 5.79 12.37
C GLY A 152 -12.11 6.79 11.72
N THR A 153 -11.81 6.56 10.43
CA THR A 153 -10.94 7.43 9.63
C THR A 153 -11.42 7.43 8.18
N THR A 154 -11.22 8.55 7.47
CA THR A 154 -11.42 8.64 6.03
C THR A 154 -10.09 8.63 5.25
N ILE A 155 -8.96 8.45 5.94
CA ILE A 155 -7.64 8.34 5.31
C ILE A 155 -7.67 7.15 4.33
N ASN A 156 -7.31 7.40 3.07
CA ASN A 156 -7.33 6.44 1.96
C ASN A 156 -8.69 5.80 1.64
N ALA A 157 -9.79 6.35 2.19
CA ALA A 157 -11.12 5.99 1.73
C ALA A 157 -11.31 6.43 0.27
N THR A 158 -11.94 5.59 -0.52
CA THR A 158 -12.42 5.93 -1.85
C THR A 158 -13.74 6.69 -1.75
N ASN A 159 -14.06 7.51 -2.75
CA ASN A 159 -15.39 8.08 -2.87
C ASN A 159 -16.34 6.96 -3.38
N SER A 160 -16.93 6.23 -2.45
CA SER A 160 -17.87 5.16 -2.72
C SER A 160 -19.17 5.75 -3.27
N PRO A 161 -19.63 5.32 -4.46
CA PRO A 161 -20.82 5.88 -5.11
C PRO A 161 -22.04 5.84 -4.20
N ALA A 162 -22.68 7.00 -4.02
CA ALA A 162 -23.95 7.17 -3.34
C ALA A 162 -24.77 8.25 -4.07
N PRO A 163 -26.10 8.16 -4.10
CA PRO A 163 -26.95 9.27 -4.55
C PRO A 163 -26.65 10.52 -3.74
N ALA A 164 -26.77 11.71 -4.34
CA ALA A 164 -26.65 12.95 -3.57
C ALA A 164 -27.76 13.01 -2.51
N CYS A 165 -27.40 13.30 -1.26
CA CYS A 165 -28.34 13.41 -0.16
C CYS A 165 -27.97 14.60 0.72
N VAL A 166 -28.69 15.70 0.52
CA VAL A 166 -28.40 17.06 1.01
C VAL A 166 -27.11 17.66 0.43
N VAL A 167 -26.03 16.88 0.40
CA VAL A 167 -24.71 17.25 -0.13
C VAL A 167 -24.17 16.15 -1.04
N THR A 168 -23.30 16.53 -1.99
CA THR A 168 -22.56 15.59 -2.82
C THR A 168 -21.26 15.17 -2.15
N ASN A 169 -20.95 13.87 -2.23
CA ASN A 169 -19.66 13.32 -1.81
C ASN A 169 -18.59 13.74 -2.81
N THR A 170 -17.62 14.53 -2.35
CA THR A 170 -16.52 15.07 -3.15
C THR A 170 -15.15 14.53 -2.74
N SER A 171 -15.11 13.65 -1.73
CA SER A 171 -13.89 13.05 -1.16
C SER A 171 -14.18 11.61 -0.71
N GLY A 172 -13.16 10.91 -0.23
CA GLY A 172 -13.32 9.59 0.38
C GLY A 172 -14.35 9.59 1.51
N ASN A 173 -15.19 8.56 1.55
CA ASN A 173 -16.24 8.39 2.56
C ASN A 173 -16.22 6.99 3.16
N VAL A 174 -16.75 6.87 4.37
CA VAL A 174 -16.90 5.59 5.07
C VAL A 174 -18.36 5.36 5.42
N TRP A 175 -18.74 4.10 5.54
CA TRP A 175 -20.11 3.68 5.76
C TRP A 175 -20.35 3.16 7.16
N TYR A 176 -21.47 3.57 7.73
CA TYR A 176 -22.03 2.99 8.94
C TYR A 176 -23.45 2.54 8.63
N ARG A 177 -23.89 1.47 9.28
CA ARG A 177 -25.27 1.00 9.21
C ARG A 177 -25.84 0.85 10.60
N PHE A 178 -27.12 1.16 10.74
CA PHE A 178 -27.88 0.80 11.93
C PHE A 178 -29.14 0.06 11.47
N THR A 179 -29.72 -0.72 12.36
CA THR A 179 -31.00 -1.38 12.11
C THR A 179 -31.88 -1.12 13.32
N ASP A 180 -33.04 -0.52 13.10
CA ASP A 180 -34.03 -0.39 14.16
C ASP A 180 -34.62 -1.77 14.47
N VAL A 181 -34.29 -2.28 15.66
CA VAL A 181 -34.82 -3.56 16.18
C VAL A 181 -36.02 -3.35 17.11
N SER A 182 -36.37 -2.10 17.43
CA SER A 182 -37.50 -1.78 18.31
C SER A 182 -38.85 -1.94 17.61
N GLY A 183 -38.88 -1.77 16.28
CA GLY A 183 -40.09 -1.81 15.47
C GLY A 183 -41.02 -0.60 15.66
N THR A 184 -40.61 0.39 16.46
CA THR A 184 -41.41 1.59 16.78
C THR A 184 -40.85 2.86 16.17
N GLY A 185 -39.72 2.79 15.46
CA GLY A 185 -38.95 3.95 15.04
C GLY A 185 -38.05 4.47 16.16
N LEU A 186 -36.85 4.92 15.79
CA LEU A 186 -35.89 5.53 16.69
C LEU A 186 -35.57 6.95 16.23
N ASN A 187 -35.54 7.89 17.17
CA ASN A 187 -34.93 9.20 16.93
C ASN A 187 -33.43 9.08 17.15
N ILE A 188 -32.65 9.23 16.08
CA ILE A 188 -31.19 9.12 16.11
C ILE A 188 -30.59 10.51 15.97
N SER A 189 -29.69 10.84 16.90
CA SER A 189 -28.80 11.99 16.78
C SER A 189 -27.40 11.48 16.46
N ALA A 190 -26.83 11.95 15.36
CA ALA A 190 -25.48 11.63 14.94
C ALA A 190 -24.70 12.93 14.75
N ASN A 191 -23.47 12.96 15.26
CA ASN A 191 -22.53 14.03 14.98
C ASN A 191 -21.15 13.43 14.69
N THR A 192 -20.36 14.18 13.94
CA THR A 192 -18.93 13.98 13.82
C THR A 192 -18.29 14.71 15.00
N CYS A 193 -17.58 13.98 15.86
CA CYS A 193 -16.94 14.58 17.04
C CYS A 193 -16.03 15.76 16.64
N SER A 194 -15.75 16.68 17.57
CA SER A 194 -14.90 17.86 17.31
C SER A 194 -13.42 17.55 17.05
N ALA A 195 -13.04 16.28 16.97
CA ALA A 195 -11.66 15.83 16.75
C ALA A 195 -11.24 15.85 15.26
N THR A 196 -12.03 16.43 14.37
CA THR A 196 -11.68 16.57 12.95
C THR A 196 -11.01 17.91 12.68
N GLY A 197 -9.98 17.91 11.82
CA GLY A 197 -9.28 19.12 11.37
C GLY A 197 -9.93 19.80 10.16
N PHE A 198 -11.14 19.38 9.77
CA PHE A 198 -11.84 19.82 8.56
C PHE A 198 -13.36 19.75 8.74
N ASP A 199 -14.08 20.47 7.88
CA ASP A 199 -15.54 20.45 7.82
C ASP A 199 -16.06 19.12 7.26
N THR A 200 -16.84 18.41 8.07
CA THR A 200 -17.33 17.07 7.75
C THR A 200 -18.74 17.11 7.16
N LYS A 201 -19.02 16.20 6.24
CA LYS A 201 -20.36 15.99 5.67
C LYS A 201 -20.94 14.69 6.21
N LEU A 202 -22.23 14.70 6.55
CA LEU A 202 -23.00 13.51 6.91
C LEU A 202 -24.23 13.41 6.02
N SER A 203 -24.44 12.24 5.43
CA SER A 203 -25.64 11.91 4.64
C SER A 203 -26.26 10.64 5.19
N VAL A 204 -27.59 10.60 5.26
CA VAL A 204 -28.34 9.46 5.79
C VAL A 204 -29.17 8.84 4.67
N TYR A 205 -29.11 7.51 4.57
CA TYR A 205 -29.83 6.76 3.55
C TYR A 205 -30.63 5.64 4.19
N SER A 206 -31.72 5.26 3.54
CA SER A 206 -32.46 4.02 3.75
C SER A 206 -32.31 3.09 2.54
N GLY A 207 -32.63 1.81 2.72
CA GLY A 207 -32.53 0.79 1.67
C GLY A 207 -31.22 0.00 1.70
N SER A 208 -30.97 -0.76 0.64
CA SER A 208 -29.76 -1.58 0.48
C SER A 208 -28.70 -0.86 -0.35
N CYS A 209 -27.45 -1.31 -0.26
CA CYS A 209 -26.40 -0.86 -1.17
C CYS A 209 -26.82 -1.05 -2.63
N GLY A 210 -26.64 -0.01 -3.45
CA GLY A 210 -27.09 0.03 -4.85
C GLY A 210 -28.55 0.50 -5.06
N ALA A 211 -29.35 0.59 -4.00
CA ALA A 211 -30.74 1.07 -4.03
C ALA A 211 -31.03 2.02 -2.87
N LEU A 212 -30.05 2.88 -2.54
CA LEU A 212 -30.14 3.82 -1.43
C LEU A 212 -31.10 4.96 -1.74
N VAL A 213 -31.90 5.34 -0.76
CA VAL A 213 -32.83 6.49 -0.81
C VAL A 213 -32.46 7.48 0.29
N CYS A 214 -32.28 8.75 -0.07
CA CYS A 214 -32.00 9.82 0.89
C CYS A 214 -33.14 9.98 1.90
N VAL A 215 -32.80 10.19 3.18
CA VAL A 215 -33.73 10.41 4.30
C VAL A 215 -33.75 11.90 4.67
#